data_AF-A0A1F9CHA8-F1
#
_entry.id   AF-A0A1F9CHA8-F1
#
_cell.length_a   1.000
_cell.length_b   1.000
_cell.length_c   1.000
_cell.angle_alpha   90.00
_cell.angle_beta   90.00
_cell.angle_gamma   90.00
#
_symmetry.space_group_name_H-M   'P 1'
#
loop_
_entity.id
_entity.type
_entity.pdbx_description
1 polymer ?
#
loop_
_entity_poly.entity_id
_entity_poly.type
_entity_poly.pdbx_seq_one_letter_code
_entity_poly.pdbx_strand_id
1 'polypeptide(L)'
;MGKFSILVKNIKEMLFGRDQRQTDSKTIPSLRETKAPPHESSDSIQLAQTKRTPYFIQIGFDFGTSYCKCICRDIVIDKAWVHLPPETQEQELPFLISSVLVLKDGVIGHVGNCRSHYPENGLYHLKHALVKTARQEWDAPVLAPYYENGGSVDGCPLAGFVEACAVYFLAGAFGQIQEDVRRRLPNFGKLPNDYMAINLAVPVADAERPEVNALFQKILCEAWSLASELAGHPPVSLPELAAIREKNKNIMDDSLDKACFIYPEVSSNVQGFVKSRVSSPGIYLFSDTGAGTVDQSVFIFMRRNDNQSEHLTYLHGGIFPLGSSQIEHKAASMSGSVDRVSLERWREKKEKGDSDRELMYAREWIAEGLKAGTQATLAFTKKKLFVKDQLNDIKVIFGGGGHCEHPYKTAVMYPFTGQFSGQLFRQSIMPDVVGLPVPRDLELNDSETRWMRRLSVAYGLSFEKSDLAGFTYPKDVDNPTPDQIWPRRKEIPAAPSKDVC
;
A
#
# COMPACT_ATOMS: atom_id res chain seq x y z
N MET A 1 -22.98 -9.76 21.56
CA MET A 1 -23.10 -10.04 20.12
C MET A 1 -24.24 -9.29 19.39
N GLY A 2 -25.43 -9.03 19.97
CA GLY A 2 -26.53 -8.37 19.23
C GLY A 2 -26.51 -6.83 19.11
N LYS A 3 -25.90 -6.10 20.05
CA LYS A 3 -26.04 -4.62 20.12
C LYS A 3 -25.10 -3.85 19.19
N PHE A 4 -23.95 -4.42 18.82
CA PHE A 4 -22.92 -3.73 18.04
C PHE A 4 -23.05 -3.92 16.52
N SER A 5 -23.56 -5.07 16.07
CA SER A 5 -24.01 -5.27 14.68
C SER A 5 -25.11 -4.26 14.31
N ILE A 6 -26.00 -3.98 15.25
CA ILE A 6 -27.02 -2.93 15.14
C ILE A 6 -26.37 -1.55 15.09
N LEU A 7 -25.29 -1.28 15.84
CA LEU A 7 -24.60 0.02 15.82
C LEU A 7 -23.95 0.33 14.47
N VAL A 8 -23.20 -0.62 13.89
CA VAL A 8 -22.57 -0.45 12.56
C VAL A 8 -23.64 -0.36 11.47
N LYS A 9 -24.68 -1.19 11.56
CA LYS A 9 -25.82 -1.11 10.64
C LYS A 9 -26.55 0.22 10.76
N ASN A 10 -26.75 0.75 11.96
CA ASN A 10 -27.39 2.04 12.20
C ASN A 10 -26.54 3.21 11.72
N ILE A 11 -25.20 3.15 11.84
CA ILE A 11 -24.30 4.16 11.28
C ILE A 11 -24.37 4.12 9.75
N LYS A 12 -24.40 2.93 9.14
CA LYS A 12 -24.54 2.75 7.69
C LYS A 12 -25.91 3.23 7.19
N GLU A 13 -27.00 2.89 7.88
CA GLU A 13 -28.35 3.34 7.56
C GLU A 13 -28.54 4.86 7.74
N MET A 14 -27.85 5.45 8.72
CA MET A 14 -27.90 6.89 9.00
C MET A 14 -27.04 7.72 8.04
N LEU A 15 -25.93 7.17 7.52
CA LEU A 15 -25.03 7.86 6.58
C LEU A 15 -25.42 7.66 5.11
N PHE A 16 -25.98 6.50 4.74
CA PHE A 16 -26.24 6.13 3.33
C PHE A 16 -27.72 5.91 3.00
N GLY A 17 -28.62 6.10 3.97
CA GLY A 17 -30.05 5.81 3.80
C GLY A 17 -30.36 4.31 3.84
N ARG A 18 -31.64 3.97 4.03
CA ARG A 18 -32.11 2.58 3.97
C ARG A 18 -32.14 2.13 2.51
N ASP A 19 -31.50 1.00 2.20
CA ASP A 19 -31.83 0.20 1.02
C ASP A 19 -33.26 -0.36 1.17
N GLN A 20 -34.27 0.48 0.97
CA GLN A 20 -35.63 0.04 0.72
C GLN A 20 -35.91 0.16 -0.77
N ARG A 21 -35.65 -0.94 -1.48
CA ARG A 21 -36.40 -1.27 -2.68
C ARG A 21 -37.87 -1.37 -2.30
N GLN A 22 -38.61 -0.29 -2.53
CA GLN A 22 -40.06 -0.37 -2.75
C GLN A 22 -40.30 -0.16 -4.25
N THR A 23 -40.60 -1.27 -4.91
CA THR A 23 -41.38 -1.26 -6.14
C THR A 23 -42.77 -0.68 -5.82
N ASP A 24 -42.99 0.58 -6.14
CA ASP A 24 -44.34 1.12 -6.26
C ASP A 24 -44.48 1.85 -7.60
N SER A 25 -45.13 1.14 -8.53
CA SER A 25 -45.78 1.75 -9.68
C SER A 25 -46.92 2.63 -9.17
N LYS A 26 -46.92 3.93 -9.52
CA LYS A 26 -48.16 4.68 -9.77
C LYS A 26 -47.86 6.03 -10.45
N THR A 27 -48.27 6.05 -11.72
CA THR A 27 -49.12 7.07 -12.37
C THR A 27 -48.82 8.56 -12.14
N ILE A 28 -48.43 9.18 -13.26
CA ILE A 28 -48.41 10.63 -13.52
C ILE A 28 -49.81 11.23 -13.32
N PRO A 29 -49.93 12.41 -12.68
CA PRO A 29 -50.93 13.39 -13.06
C PRO A 29 -50.33 14.71 -13.57
N SER A 30 -51.10 15.32 -14.46
CA SER A 30 -50.80 16.42 -15.36
C SER A 30 -50.69 17.81 -14.72
N LEU A 31 -50.06 18.70 -15.50
CA LEU A 31 -50.04 20.16 -15.40
C LEU A 31 -51.39 20.86 -15.13
N ARG A 32 -51.25 22.02 -14.46
CA ARG A 32 -52.10 23.24 -14.32
C ARG A 32 -52.33 23.53 -12.82
N GLU A 33 -52.23 24.73 -12.26
CA GLU A 33 -52.36 26.10 -12.78
C GLU A 33 -51.75 27.08 -11.73
N THR A 34 -51.34 28.26 -12.19
CA THR A 34 -50.82 29.41 -11.44
C THR A 34 -51.83 30.02 -10.44
N LYS A 35 -51.41 30.27 -9.19
CA LYS A 35 -51.84 31.42 -8.36
C LYS A 35 -50.70 31.84 -7.40
N ALA A 36 -50.45 33.15 -7.31
CA ALA A 36 -49.64 33.80 -6.28
C ALA A 36 -50.58 34.56 -5.31
N PRO A 37 -50.05 35.22 -4.26
CA PRO A 37 -49.50 34.69 -3.00
C PRO A 37 -50.39 35.09 -1.79
N PRO A 38 -50.00 34.78 -0.54
CA PRO A 38 -50.06 35.85 0.45
C PRO A 38 -48.80 35.95 1.33
N HIS A 39 -48.47 37.21 1.64
CA HIS A 39 -47.56 37.64 2.69
C HIS A 39 -48.11 37.27 4.07
N GLU A 40 -47.27 36.69 4.92
CA GLU A 40 -47.28 36.67 6.41
C GLU A 40 -46.31 35.52 6.80
N SER A 41 -45.46 35.58 7.82
CA SER A 41 -45.14 36.56 8.85
C SER A 41 -43.73 36.19 9.33
N SER A 42 -43.01 37.18 9.82
CA SER A 42 -41.73 37.01 10.49
C SER A 42 -41.90 36.21 11.78
N ASP A 43 -41.55 34.93 11.76
CA ASP A 43 -41.38 34.15 13.00
C ASP A 43 -40.01 33.45 12.98
N SER A 44 -39.16 33.98 13.85
CA SER A 44 -37.98 33.37 14.46
C SER A 44 -37.45 32.09 13.81
N ILE A 45 -36.49 32.22 12.90
CA ILE A 45 -35.47 31.20 12.71
C ILE A 45 -34.63 31.19 13.99
N GLN A 46 -35.10 30.46 14.99
CA GLN A 46 -34.20 29.96 16.03
C GLN A 46 -33.08 29.24 15.28
N LEU A 47 -31.83 29.70 15.46
CA LEU A 47 -30.64 28.97 15.06
C LEU A 47 -30.75 27.57 15.64
N ALA A 48 -31.23 26.61 14.84
CA ALA A 48 -31.01 25.21 15.10
C ALA A 48 -29.49 25.07 15.14
N GLN A 49 -28.93 24.88 16.34
CA GLN A 49 -27.56 24.43 16.49
C GLN A 49 -27.45 23.16 15.66
N THR A 50 -26.88 23.28 14.46
CA THR A 50 -26.64 22.17 13.56
C THR A 50 -25.76 21.18 14.31
N LYS A 51 -26.36 20.13 14.87
CA LYS A 51 -25.62 19.03 15.50
C LYS A 51 -24.70 18.48 14.42
N ARG A 52 -23.39 18.60 14.64
CA ARG A 52 -22.40 18.07 13.71
C ARG A 52 -22.57 16.55 13.57
N THR A 53 -22.33 16.03 12.39
CA THR A 53 -22.20 14.58 12.16
C THR A 53 -20.94 14.06 12.89
N PRO A 54 -20.94 12.82 13.41
CA PRO A 54 -19.73 12.19 13.92
C PRO A 54 -18.64 12.13 12.85
N TYR A 55 -17.39 12.33 13.23
CA TYR A 55 -16.26 12.17 12.34
C TYR A 55 -15.95 10.69 12.13
N PHE A 56 -15.60 10.32 10.91
CA PHE A 56 -14.96 9.05 10.64
C PHE A 56 -13.70 9.31 9.83
N ILE A 57 -12.55 9.16 10.49
CA ILE A 57 -11.25 9.35 9.87
C ILE A 57 -10.63 8.00 9.53
N GLN A 58 -10.40 7.78 8.24
CA GLN A 58 -9.63 6.64 7.75
C GLN A 58 -8.19 7.08 7.48
N ILE A 59 -7.25 6.39 8.12
CA ILE A 59 -5.82 6.61 7.96
C ILE A 59 -5.31 5.57 6.95
N GLY A 60 -4.63 6.05 5.92
CA GLY A 60 -3.86 5.22 5.01
C GLY A 60 -2.37 5.35 5.31
N PHE A 61 -1.76 4.30 5.85
CA PHE A 61 -0.35 4.30 6.24
C PHE A 61 0.48 3.38 5.33
N ASP A 62 1.28 4.01 4.48
CA ASP A 62 2.28 3.31 3.67
C ASP A 62 3.52 3.03 4.54
N PHE A 63 3.63 1.80 5.05
CA PHE A 63 4.83 1.34 5.76
C PHE A 63 5.91 0.98 4.74
N GLY A 64 6.76 1.95 4.39
CA GLY A 64 7.85 1.76 3.44
C GLY A 64 9.15 1.26 4.07
N THR A 65 10.10 0.83 3.22
CA THR A 65 11.38 0.27 3.67
C THR A 65 12.35 1.33 4.22
N SER A 66 12.41 2.50 3.59
CA SER A 66 13.24 3.64 4.06
C SER A 66 12.39 4.77 4.61
N TYR A 67 11.18 4.95 4.08
CA TYR A 67 10.29 6.02 4.48
C TYR A 67 8.85 5.55 4.48
N CYS A 68 8.10 5.91 5.51
CA CYS A 68 6.65 5.80 5.53
C CYS A 68 5.99 7.08 5.01
N LYS A 69 4.72 6.99 4.64
CA LYS A 69 3.84 8.14 4.35
C LYS A 69 2.46 7.90 4.94
N CYS A 70 1.75 8.98 5.24
CA CYS A 70 0.41 8.91 5.79
C CYS A 70 -0.53 9.91 5.10
N ILE A 71 -1.71 9.42 4.72
CA ILE A 71 -2.84 10.24 4.31
C ILE A 71 -4.01 9.95 5.24
N CYS A 72 -4.66 11.00 5.73
CA CYS A 72 -5.89 10.90 6.50
C CYS A 72 -7.06 11.31 5.61
N ARG A 73 -8.19 10.61 5.70
CA ARG A 73 -9.42 10.93 4.99
C ARG A 73 -10.57 11.07 5.96
N ASP A 74 -11.30 12.17 5.89
CA ASP A 74 -12.64 12.27 6.48
C ASP A 74 -13.64 11.62 5.52
N ILE A 75 -14.14 10.44 5.92
CA ILE A 75 -15.06 9.63 5.13
C ILE A 75 -16.41 10.33 4.94
N VAL A 76 -16.82 11.20 5.87
CA VAL A 76 -18.15 11.83 5.85
C VAL A 76 -18.23 12.91 4.76
N ILE A 77 -17.15 13.66 4.56
CA ILE A 77 -17.08 14.73 3.56
C ILE A 77 -16.26 14.35 2.32
N ASP A 78 -15.74 13.13 2.28
CA ASP A 78 -14.86 12.59 1.24
C ASP A 78 -13.69 13.54 0.91
N LYS A 79 -12.96 13.94 1.96
CA LYS A 79 -11.77 14.80 1.84
C LYS A 79 -10.57 14.18 2.50
N ALA A 80 -9.45 14.17 1.78
CA ALA A 80 -8.18 13.63 2.25
C ALA A 80 -7.14 14.73 2.39
N TRP A 81 -6.20 14.55 3.32
CA TRP A 81 -5.03 15.41 3.49
C TRP A 81 -3.79 14.59 3.83
N VAL A 82 -2.63 15.13 3.48
CA VAL A 82 -1.34 14.53 3.80
C VAL A 82 -0.97 14.87 5.24
N HIS A 83 -0.51 13.87 6.01
CA HIS A 83 0.08 14.13 7.31
C HIS A 83 1.53 14.60 7.13
N LEU A 84 1.89 15.69 7.82
CA LEU A 84 3.20 16.32 7.76
C LEU A 84 3.85 16.25 9.14
N PRO A 85 4.81 15.35 9.36
CA PRO A 85 5.53 15.28 10.62
C PRO A 85 6.17 16.62 10.99
N PRO A 86 6.10 17.06 12.26
CA PRO A 86 6.72 18.31 12.71
C PRO A 86 8.22 18.43 12.36
N GLU A 87 8.96 17.32 12.40
CA GLU A 87 10.41 17.27 12.22
C GLU A 87 10.87 17.47 10.77
N THR A 88 9.94 17.39 9.80
CA THR A 88 10.25 17.38 8.36
C THR A 88 9.66 18.57 7.61
N GLN A 89 8.96 19.49 8.28
CA GLN A 89 8.26 20.61 7.65
C GLN A 89 9.15 21.51 6.77
N GLU A 90 10.45 21.61 7.09
CA GLU A 90 11.41 22.43 6.31
C GLU A 90 12.09 21.66 5.15
N GLN A 91 11.76 20.39 4.94
CA GLN A 91 12.38 19.54 3.93
C GLN A 91 11.62 19.62 2.59
N GLU A 92 12.28 19.27 1.48
CA GLU A 92 11.66 19.25 0.15
C GLU A 92 10.44 18.30 0.07
N LEU A 93 10.50 17.21 0.85
CA LEU A 93 9.46 16.18 0.97
C LEU A 93 9.01 16.09 2.44
N PRO A 94 8.19 17.06 2.92
CA PRO A 94 7.87 17.22 4.34
C PRO A 94 6.87 16.17 4.89
N PHE A 95 6.45 15.22 4.07
CA PHE A 95 5.50 14.16 4.43
C PHE A 95 6.20 12.81 4.68
N LEU A 96 7.52 12.73 4.52
CA LEU A 96 8.27 11.49 4.74
C LEU A 96 8.49 11.28 6.24
N ILE A 97 8.21 10.06 6.70
CA ILE A 97 8.57 9.59 8.04
C ILE A 97 9.71 8.59 7.87
N SER A 98 10.90 8.87 8.40
CA SER A 98 12.05 7.94 8.33
C SER A 98 11.71 6.58 8.96
N SER A 99 12.01 5.48 8.29
CA SER A 99 11.79 4.11 8.81
C SER A 99 13.02 3.58 9.55
N VAL A 100 13.74 4.45 10.25
CA VAL A 100 15.00 4.17 10.93
C VAL A 100 14.87 4.41 12.43
N LEU A 101 15.32 3.43 13.21
CA LEU A 101 15.47 3.52 14.66
C LEU A 101 16.95 3.55 15.03
N VAL A 102 17.26 3.98 16.24
CA VAL A 102 18.58 3.88 16.85
C VAL A 102 18.43 3.17 18.18
N LEU A 103 19.33 2.24 18.48
CA LEU A 103 19.43 1.58 19.78
C LEU A 103 20.72 2.01 20.46
N LYS A 104 20.62 2.79 21.53
CA LYS A 104 21.79 3.25 22.30
C LYS A 104 21.61 2.91 23.76
N ASP A 105 22.58 2.21 24.33
CA ASP A 105 22.59 1.84 25.76
C ASP A 105 21.29 1.15 26.22
N GLY A 106 20.73 0.29 25.35
CA GLY A 106 19.46 -0.43 25.61
C GLY A 106 18.20 0.43 25.48
N VAL A 107 18.31 1.68 25.03
CA VAL A 107 17.20 2.60 24.77
C VAL A 107 16.96 2.73 23.28
N ILE A 108 15.74 2.44 22.84
CA ILE A 108 15.30 2.60 21.46
C ILE A 108 14.76 4.01 21.24
N GLY A 109 15.09 4.59 20.08
CA GLY A 109 14.62 5.91 19.65
C GLY A 109 14.36 5.95 18.15
N HIS A 110 13.53 6.89 17.69
CA HIS A 110 13.28 7.15 16.27
C HIS A 110 14.21 8.24 15.72
N VAL A 111 14.63 8.09 14.46
CA VAL A 111 15.40 9.12 13.76
C VAL A 111 14.44 10.01 12.97
N GLY A 112 14.02 11.13 13.56
CA GLY A 112 13.06 12.05 12.94
C GLY A 112 13.56 12.76 11.67
N ASN A 113 14.88 12.94 11.52
CA ASN A 113 15.43 13.56 10.31
C ASN A 113 15.60 12.52 9.18
N CYS A 114 15.29 12.92 7.95
CA CYS A 114 15.45 12.05 6.77
C CYS A 114 16.84 12.18 6.11
N ARG A 115 17.81 12.79 6.80
CA ARG A 115 19.12 13.14 6.21
C ARG A 115 20.12 11.99 6.23
N SER A 116 20.01 11.06 7.18
CA SER A 116 20.86 9.87 7.27
C SER A 116 20.02 8.60 7.26
N HIS A 117 20.44 7.62 6.47
CA HIS A 117 19.76 6.32 6.35
C HIS A 117 20.48 5.24 7.15
N TYR A 118 21.77 5.43 7.42
CA TYR A 118 22.64 4.46 8.08
C TYR A 118 23.33 5.07 9.32
N PRO A 119 22.57 5.53 10.33
CA PRO A 119 23.15 6.13 11.53
C PRO A 119 23.90 5.09 12.38
N GLU A 120 24.71 5.59 13.32
CA GLU A 120 25.33 4.75 14.35
C GLU A 120 24.26 4.02 15.17
N ASN A 121 24.49 2.73 15.42
CA ASN A 121 23.54 1.83 16.08
C ASN A 121 22.13 1.84 15.45
N GLY A 122 22.08 2.11 14.14
CA GLY A 122 20.85 2.20 13.37
C GLY A 122 20.22 0.83 13.11
N LEU A 123 18.90 0.77 13.28
CA LEU A 123 18.05 -0.33 12.85
C LEU A 123 17.20 0.18 11.69
N TYR A 124 17.46 -0.31 10.49
CA TYR A 124 16.86 0.18 9.25
C TYR A 124 16.27 -0.98 8.43
N HIS A 125 15.44 -0.63 7.44
CA HIS A 125 14.72 -1.60 6.59
C HIS A 125 13.77 -2.52 7.38
N LEU A 126 13.14 -1.97 8.42
CA LEU A 126 12.30 -2.68 9.38
C LEU A 126 11.17 -3.51 8.74
N LYS A 127 10.50 -2.98 7.71
CA LYS A 127 9.50 -3.73 6.92
C LYS A 127 10.07 -5.04 6.36
N HIS A 128 11.29 -4.98 5.81
CA HIS A 128 11.94 -6.13 5.21
C HIS A 128 12.46 -7.10 6.28
N ALA A 129 13.00 -6.58 7.39
CA ALA A 129 13.37 -7.40 8.54
C ALA A 129 12.17 -8.20 9.10
N LEU A 130 10.96 -7.61 9.15
CA LEU A 130 9.73 -8.30 9.54
C LEU A 130 9.37 -9.43 8.58
N VAL A 131 9.44 -9.19 7.27
CA VAL A 131 9.16 -10.24 6.26
C VAL A 131 10.13 -11.41 6.42
N LYS A 132 11.42 -11.14 6.61
CA LYS A 132 12.44 -12.19 6.84
C LYS A 132 12.22 -12.92 8.16
N THR A 133 11.85 -12.20 9.21
CA THR A 133 11.47 -12.78 10.50
C THR A 133 10.27 -13.71 10.38
N ALA A 134 9.19 -13.29 9.71
CA ALA A 134 8.00 -14.12 9.47
C ALA A 134 8.32 -15.41 8.72
N ARG A 135 9.24 -15.32 7.75
CA ARG A 135 9.67 -16.43 6.90
C ARG A 135 10.78 -17.28 7.53
N GLN A 136 11.26 -16.92 8.72
CA GLN A 136 12.36 -17.59 9.42
C GLN A 136 13.67 -17.64 8.61
N GLU A 137 13.91 -16.60 7.80
CA GLU A 137 15.11 -16.43 6.97
C GLU A 137 16.20 -15.68 7.76
N TRP A 138 16.72 -16.34 8.79
CA TRP A 138 17.63 -15.76 9.79
C TRP A 138 19.00 -15.34 9.23
N ASP A 139 19.42 -15.90 8.11
CA ASP A 139 20.67 -15.57 7.40
C ASP A 139 20.54 -14.35 6.48
N ALA A 140 19.35 -13.75 6.38
CA ALA A 140 19.12 -12.61 5.51
C ALA A 140 19.97 -11.40 5.92
N PRO A 141 20.75 -10.78 5.00
CA PRO A 141 21.64 -9.66 5.32
C PRO A 141 20.94 -8.45 5.98
N VAL A 142 19.65 -8.25 5.70
CA VAL A 142 18.85 -7.18 6.32
C VAL A 142 18.71 -7.32 7.84
N LEU A 143 18.93 -8.52 8.39
CA LEU A 143 18.90 -8.77 9.83
C LEU A 143 20.22 -8.46 10.53
N ALA A 144 21.32 -8.23 9.80
CA ALA A 144 22.64 -7.97 10.39
C ALA A 144 22.64 -6.82 11.42
N PRO A 145 22.03 -5.64 11.14
CA PRO A 145 21.98 -4.57 12.13
C PRO A 145 21.21 -4.96 13.41
N TYR A 146 20.25 -5.87 13.31
CA TYR A 146 19.47 -6.35 14.45
C TYR A 146 20.26 -7.36 15.30
N TYR A 147 21.11 -8.17 14.66
CA TYR A 147 22.08 -9.02 15.38
C TYR A 147 23.15 -8.19 16.08
N GLU A 148 23.77 -7.26 15.36
CA GLU A 148 24.89 -6.46 15.88
C GLU A 148 24.48 -5.58 17.05
N ASN A 149 23.30 -4.95 16.97
CA ASN A 149 22.83 -4.01 17.99
C ASN A 149 21.89 -4.66 19.02
N GLY A 150 21.13 -5.69 18.64
CA GLY A 150 20.13 -6.34 19.51
C GLY A 150 20.51 -7.73 20.02
N GLY A 151 21.55 -8.37 19.46
CA GLY A 151 21.94 -9.75 19.77
C GLY A 151 22.47 -9.99 21.18
N SER A 152 22.72 -8.93 21.95
CA SER A 152 23.20 -8.98 23.35
C SER A 152 22.12 -8.64 24.38
N VAL A 153 20.84 -8.55 23.99
CA VAL A 153 19.75 -8.30 24.95
C VAL A 153 19.35 -9.61 25.60
N ASP A 154 19.90 -9.87 26.79
CA ASP A 154 19.72 -11.09 27.60
C ASP A 154 18.33 -11.74 27.44
N GLY A 155 18.29 -12.88 26.73
CA GLY A 155 17.12 -13.77 26.66
C GLY A 155 16.01 -13.42 25.67
N CYS A 156 16.10 -12.34 24.88
CA CYS A 156 15.09 -12.02 23.86
C CYS A 156 15.41 -12.69 22.50
N PRO A 157 14.54 -13.56 21.95
CA PRO A 157 14.72 -14.07 20.59
C PRO A 157 14.73 -12.93 19.58
N LEU A 158 15.61 -13.00 18.57
CA LEU A 158 15.72 -11.99 17.51
C LEU A 158 14.36 -11.61 16.91
N ALA A 159 13.49 -12.60 16.68
CA ALA A 159 12.14 -12.39 16.20
C ALA A 159 11.35 -11.40 17.08
N GLY A 160 11.38 -11.62 18.41
CA GLY A 160 10.72 -10.77 19.39
C GLY A 160 11.29 -9.36 19.43
N PHE A 161 12.61 -9.22 19.21
CA PHE A 161 13.28 -7.93 19.11
C PHE A 161 12.88 -7.14 17.85
N VAL A 162 12.87 -7.78 16.67
CA VAL A 162 12.43 -7.15 15.41
C VAL A 162 10.95 -6.75 15.51
N GLU A 163 10.09 -7.61 16.08
CA GLU A 163 8.70 -7.29 16.37
C GLU A 163 8.56 -6.09 17.31
N ALA A 164 9.36 -6.04 18.38
CA ALA A 164 9.34 -4.92 19.34
C ALA A 164 9.70 -3.60 18.66
N CYS A 165 10.73 -3.61 17.79
CA CYS A 165 11.13 -2.46 17.01
C CYS A 165 9.98 -1.97 16.10
N ALA A 166 9.29 -2.90 15.44
CA ALA A 166 8.16 -2.58 14.57
C ALA A 166 6.98 -1.98 15.34
N VAL A 167 6.63 -2.58 16.48
CA VAL A 167 5.55 -2.08 17.34
C VAL A 167 5.89 -0.69 17.86
N TYR A 168 7.11 -0.48 18.37
CA TYR A 168 7.58 0.83 18.84
C TYR A 168 7.48 1.89 17.73
N PHE A 169 8.02 1.58 16.55
CA PHE A 169 8.02 2.49 15.42
C PHE A 169 6.61 2.85 14.95
N LEU A 170 5.75 1.85 14.75
CA LEU A 170 4.40 2.09 14.24
C LEU A 170 3.53 2.77 15.29
N ALA A 171 3.59 2.36 16.56
CA ALA A 171 2.82 2.98 17.63
C ALA A 171 3.15 4.46 17.76
N GLY A 172 4.43 4.84 17.73
CA GLY A 172 4.80 6.25 17.82
C GLY A 172 4.35 7.09 16.64
N ALA A 173 4.43 6.54 15.43
CA ALA A 173 3.91 7.22 14.24
C ALA A 173 2.39 7.36 14.31
N PHE A 174 1.67 6.30 14.69
CA PHE A 174 0.21 6.31 14.79
C PHE A 174 -0.26 7.28 15.88
N GLY A 175 0.41 7.33 17.03
CA GLY A 175 0.11 8.28 18.09
C GLY A 175 0.22 9.72 17.62
N GLN A 176 1.33 10.06 16.95
CA GLN A 176 1.56 11.38 16.38
C GLN A 176 0.50 11.74 15.32
N ILE A 177 0.13 10.80 14.44
CA ILE A 177 -0.94 10.99 13.46
C ILE A 177 -2.29 11.24 14.14
N GLN A 178 -2.63 10.46 15.18
CA GLN A 178 -3.89 10.64 15.91
C GLN A 178 -3.94 12.01 16.61
N GLU A 179 -2.83 12.48 17.17
CA GLU A 179 -2.73 13.83 17.75
C GLU A 179 -2.93 14.92 16.70
N ASP A 180 -2.33 14.76 15.53
CA ASP A 180 -2.49 15.68 14.42
C ASP A 180 -3.93 15.75 13.92
N VAL A 181 -4.62 14.61 13.82
CA VAL A 181 -6.05 14.57 13.50
C VAL A 181 -6.87 15.33 14.55
N ARG A 182 -6.60 15.12 15.84
CA ARG A 182 -7.29 15.84 16.94
C ARG A 182 -7.00 17.34 16.91
N ARG A 183 -5.79 17.75 16.51
CA ARG A 183 -5.41 19.16 16.35
C ARG A 183 -6.14 19.80 15.18
N ARG A 184 -6.24 19.09 14.05
CA ARG A 184 -6.97 19.54 12.85
C ARG A 184 -8.49 19.58 13.07
N LEU A 185 -9.02 18.66 13.88
CA LEU A 185 -10.43 18.54 14.22
C LEU A 185 -10.64 18.71 15.74
N PRO A 186 -10.63 19.96 16.29
CA PRO A 186 -10.69 20.21 17.75
C PRO A 186 -11.94 19.67 18.47
N ASN A 187 -12.96 19.29 17.70
CA ASN A 187 -14.19 18.70 18.22
C ASN A 187 -14.20 17.17 18.15
N PHE A 188 -13.16 16.52 17.61
CA PHE A 188 -13.03 15.07 17.53
C PHE A 188 -12.99 14.46 18.94
N GLY A 189 -13.74 13.39 19.17
CA GLY A 189 -13.92 12.73 20.45
C GLY A 189 -15.07 13.31 21.31
N LYS A 190 -15.69 14.43 20.90
CA LYS A 190 -16.85 15.00 21.61
C LYS A 190 -18.14 14.23 21.37
N LEU A 191 -18.22 13.46 20.27
CA LEU A 191 -19.33 12.55 20.01
C LEU A 191 -18.87 11.11 20.21
N PRO A 192 -19.70 10.24 20.84
CA PRO A 192 -19.32 8.85 21.14
C PRO A 192 -19.07 8.00 19.88
N ASN A 193 -19.54 8.46 18.73
CA ASN A 193 -19.39 7.78 17.45
C ASN A 193 -18.27 8.39 16.58
N ASP A 194 -17.48 9.34 17.09
CA ASP A 194 -16.27 9.76 16.38
C ASP A 194 -15.29 8.57 16.35
N TYR A 195 -14.80 8.22 15.17
CA TYR A 195 -14.05 6.98 14.95
C TYR A 195 -12.81 7.22 14.09
N MET A 196 -11.73 6.49 14.41
CA MET A 196 -10.54 6.40 13.57
C MET A 196 -10.26 4.93 13.24
N ALA A 197 -9.89 4.68 11.99
CA ALA A 197 -9.41 3.40 11.51
C ALA A 197 -8.12 3.60 10.71
N ILE A 198 -7.36 2.52 10.52
CA ILE A 198 -6.08 2.51 9.83
C ILE A 198 -5.98 1.32 8.88
N ASN A 199 -5.51 1.61 7.67
CA ASN A 199 -5.13 0.61 6.69
C ASN A 199 -3.62 0.66 6.46
N LEU A 200 -3.00 -0.51 6.32
CA LEU A 200 -1.56 -0.67 6.07
C LEU A 200 -1.31 -1.56 4.85
N ALA A 201 -0.35 -1.17 4.01
CA ALA A 201 0.01 -1.92 2.81
C ALA A 201 1.05 -3.02 3.07
N VAL A 202 0.85 -4.17 2.43
CA VAL A 202 1.85 -5.26 2.32
C VAL A 202 2.02 -5.66 0.85
N PRO A 203 3.25 -5.89 0.34
CA PRO A 203 3.47 -6.33 -1.03
C PRO A 203 2.68 -7.59 -1.38
N VAL A 204 2.14 -7.70 -2.60
CA VAL A 204 1.21 -8.80 -2.99
C VAL A 204 1.79 -10.19 -2.75
N ALA A 205 3.05 -10.43 -3.13
CA ALA A 205 3.70 -11.74 -3.00
C ALA A 205 4.05 -12.11 -1.55
N ASP A 206 4.08 -11.11 -0.65
CA ASP A 206 4.20 -11.32 0.80
C ASP A 206 2.83 -11.45 1.45
N ALA A 207 1.85 -10.62 1.06
CA ALA A 207 0.50 -10.59 1.60
C ALA A 207 -0.30 -11.87 1.34
N GLU A 208 0.02 -12.60 0.26
CA GLU A 208 -0.58 -13.90 -0.02
C GLU A 208 -0.09 -15.02 0.92
N ARG A 209 1.01 -14.81 1.66
CA ARG A 209 1.57 -15.76 2.62
C ARG A 209 0.88 -15.61 3.99
N PRO A 210 0.23 -16.67 4.51
CA PRO A 210 -0.48 -16.59 5.78
C PRO A 210 0.39 -16.12 6.96
N GLU A 211 1.63 -16.58 7.03
CA GLU A 211 2.57 -16.26 8.11
C GLU A 211 2.97 -14.77 8.13
N VAL A 212 3.18 -14.18 6.95
CA VAL A 212 3.50 -12.75 6.83
C VAL A 212 2.26 -11.91 7.14
N ASN A 213 1.11 -12.28 6.56
CA ASN A 213 -0.15 -11.57 6.79
C ASN A 213 -0.53 -11.54 8.28
N ALA A 214 -0.44 -12.69 8.96
CA ALA A 214 -0.73 -12.80 10.39
C ALA A 214 0.24 -11.95 11.23
N LEU A 215 1.54 -11.94 10.91
CA LEU A 215 2.51 -11.13 11.64
C LEU A 215 2.22 -9.64 11.50
N PHE A 216 1.99 -9.15 10.27
CA PHE A 216 1.69 -7.75 10.05
C PHE A 216 0.36 -7.35 10.72
N GLN A 217 -0.66 -8.22 10.71
CA GLN A 217 -1.96 -7.89 11.32
C GLN A 217 -1.79 -7.76 12.83
N LYS A 218 -1.07 -8.71 13.45
CA LYS A 218 -0.72 -8.67 14.87
C LYS A 218 0.00 -7.37 15.22
N ILE A 219 1.06 -7.03 14.48
CA ILE A 219 1.86 -5.82 14.72
C ILE A 219 1.02 -4.56 14.54
N LEU A 220 0.17 -4.50 13.51
CA LEU A 220 -0.71 -3.36 13.27
C LEU A 220 -1.67 -3.14 14.44
N CYS A 221 -2.37 -4.19 14.88
CA CYS A 221 -3.30 -4.10 16.00
C CYS A 221 -2.58 -3.74 17.31
N GLU A 222 -1.43 -4.37 17.58
CA GLU A 222 -0.63 -4.09 18.77
C GLU A 222 -0.14 -2.64 18.78
N ALA A 223 0.46 -2.17 17.68
CA ALA A 223 0.91 -0.79 17.53
C ALA A 223 -0.23 0.22 17.63
N TRP A 224 -1.39 -0.07 17.06
CA TRP A 224 -2.57 0.78 17.14
C TRP A 224 -3.10 0.89 18.58
N SER A 225 -3.07 -0.20 19.35
CA SER A 225 -3.45 -0.19 20.76
C SER A 225 -2.49 0.64 21.64
N LEU A 226 -1.21 0.67 21.27
CA LEU A 226 -0.15 1.40 21.96
C LEU A 226 0.06 2.83 21.47
N ALA A 227 -0.71 3.27 20.47
CA ALA A 227 -0.48 4.54 19.78
C ALA A 227 -0.43 5.74 20.74
N SER A 228 -1.31 5.79 21.73
CA SER A 228 -1.31 6.88 22.72
C SER A 228 -0.15 6.82 23.71
N GLU A 229 0.30 5.62 24.09
CA GLU A 229 1.39 5.44 25.07
C GLU A 229 2.76 5.77 24.46
N LEU A 230 2.91 5.59 23.14
CA LEU A 230 4.18 5.78 22.42
C LEU A 230 4.18 6.96 21.45
N ALA A 231 3.18 7.84 21.48
CA ALA A 231 3.03 8.95 20.55
C ALA A 231 4.30 9.81 20.42
N GLY A 232 4.76 10.02 19.18
CA GLY A 232 5.97 10.80 18.89
C GLY A 232 7.28 10.08 19.23
N HIS A 233 7.24 8.76 19.42
CA HIS A 233 8.42 7.91 19.65
C HIS A 233 9.27 8.37 20.84
N PRO A 234 8.72 8.41 22.07
CA PRO A 234 9.52 8.72 23.25
C PRO A 234 10.68 7.71 23.35
N PRO A 235 11.88 8.11 23.79
CA PRO A 235 12.95 7.16 24.06
C PRO A 235 12.52 6.17 25.14
N VAL A 236 12.61 4.87 24.86
CA VAL A 236 12.11 3.81 25.77
C VAL A 236 13.18 2.73 25.92
N SER A 237 13.39 2.25 27.14
CA SER A 237 14.30 1.11 27.36
C SER A 237 13.68 -0.20 26.86
N LEU A 238 14.49 -1.15 26.37
CA LEU A 238 13.95 -2.44 25.91
C LEU A 238 13.14 -3.21 26.98
N PRO A 239 13.54 -3.24 28.27
CA PRO A 239 12.72 -3.86 29.31
C PRO A 239 11.38 -3.15 29.53
N GLU A 240 11.36 -1.82 29.45
CA GLU A 240 10.13 -1.03 29.55
C GLU A 240 9.20 -1.27 28.36
N LEU A 241 9.75 -1.29 27.13
CA LEU A 241 8.98 -1.64 25.95
C LEU A 241 8.38 -3.04 26.07
N ALA A 242 9.15 -4.02 26.56
CA ALA A 242 8.64 -5.36 26.81
C ALA A 242 7.50 -5.36 27.83
N ALA A 243 7.61 -4.60 28.92
CA ALA A 243 6.57 -4.47 29.94
C ALA A 243 5.29 -3.80 29.40
N ILE A 244 5.44 -2.74 28.60
CA ILE A 244 4.33 -2.04 27.92
C ILE A 244 3.59 -3.01 27.00
N ARG A 245 4.33 -3.76 26.16
CA ARG A 245 3.75 -4.76 25.27
C ARG A 245 3.04 -5.87 26.03
N GLU A 246 3.65 -6.41 27.09
CA GLU A 246 3.06 -7.48 27.91
C GLU A 246 1.73 -7.04 28.55
N LYS A 247 1.69 -5.84 29.13
CA LYS A 247 0.48 -5.26 29.72
C LYS A 247 -0.67 -5.15 28.72
N ASN A 248 -0.36 -4.93 27.44
CA ASN A 248 -1.34 -4.69 26.39
C ASN A 248 -1.70 -5.95 25.57
N LYS A 249 -1.07 -7.10 25.80
CA LYS A 249 -1.34 -8.36 25.06
C LYS A 249 -2.81 -8.82 25.09
N ASN A 250 -3.55 -8.46 26.13
CA ASN A 250 -4.94 -8.90 26.33
C ASN A 250 -6.00 -7.86 25.91
N ILE A 251 -5.59 -6.75 25.27
CA ILE A 251 -6.51 -5.67 24.87
C ILE A 251 -7.07 -5.89 23.45
N MET A 252 -6.96 -7.09 22.87
CA MET A 252 -7.62 -7.39 21.60
C MET A 252 -9.14 -7.54 21.80
N ASP A 253 -9.88 -6.47 21.51
CA ASP A 253 -11.35 -6.46 21.36
C ASP A 253 -11.73 -6.43 19.87
N ASP A 254 -12.93 -6.90 19.53
CA ASP A 254 -13.56 -6.87 18.20
C ASP A 254 -13.50 -5.47 17.54
N SER A 255 -13.36 -4.40 18.34
CA SER A 255 -13.23 -3.03 17.85
C SER A 255 -11.87 -2.74 17.20
N LEU A 256 -10.78 -3.33 17.71
CA LEU A 256 -9.43 -3.13 17.16
C LEU A 256 -9.29 -3.84 15.81
N ASP A 257 -9.82 -5.04 15.69
CA ASP A 257 -9.80 -5.82 14.43
C ASP A 257 -10.61 -5.15 13.32
N LYS A 258 -11.61 -4.34 13.67
CA LYS A 258 -12.36 -3.52 12.70
C LYS A 258 -11.63 -2.22 12.34
N ALA A 259 -10.84 -1.69 13.26
CA ALA A 259 -10.05 -0.48 13.03
C ALA A 259 -8.79 -0.75 12.21
N CYS A 260 -8.25 -1.96 12.24
CA CYS A 260 -6.97 -2.31 11.63
C CYS A 260 -7.15 -3.24 10.43
N PHE A 261 -6.74 -2.81 9.24
CA PHE A 261 -6.84 -3.64 8.05
C PHE A 261 -5.57 -3.62 7.20
N ILE A 262 -5.15 -4.79 6.75
CA ILE A 262 -4.07 -4.93 5.77
C ILE A 262 -4.66 -5.03 4.38
N TYR A 263 -4.05 -4.29 3.45
CA TYR A 263 -4.45 -4.27 2.06
C TYR A 263 -3.23 -4.45 1.13
N PRO A 264 -3.36 -5.08 -0.06
CA PRO A 264 -2.23 -5.22 -0.95
C PRO A 264 -1.70 -3.88 -1.44
N GLU A 265 -0.37 -3.73 -1.43
CA GLU A 265 0.32 -2.49 -1.79
C GLU A 265 -0.01 -2.02 -3.21
N VAL A 266 0.02 -2.93 -4.18
CA VAL A 266 -0.32 -2.61 -5.58
C VAL A 266 -1.78 -2.17 -5.71
N SER A 267 -2.71 -2.85 -5.03
CA SER A 267 -4.13 -2.46 -5.04
C SER A 267 -4.29 -1.05 -4.49
N SER A 268 -3.59 -0.73 -3.41
CA SER A 268 -3.55 0.61 -2.82
C SER A 268 -3.03 1.64 -3.83
N ASN A 269 -1.90 1.33 -4.47
CA ASN A 269 -1.22 2.23 -5.39
C ASN A 269 -2.10 2.61 -6.58
N VAL A 270 -2.88 1.65 -7.11
CA VAL A 270 -3.78 1.87 -8.24
C VAL A 270 -5.21 2.24 -7.84
N GLN A 271 -5.54 2.37 -6.55
CA GLN A 271 -6.90 2.61 -6.07
C GLN A 271 -7.50 3.90 -6.68
N GLY A 272 -6.73 4.99 -6.69
CA GLY A 272 -7.15 6.24 -7.34
C GLY A 272 -7.29 6.13 -8.85
N PHE A 273 -6.49 5.27 -9.48
CA PHE A 273 -6.59 4.97 -10.91
C PHE A 273 -7.86 4.17 -11.22
N VAL A 274 -8.13 3.05 -10.54
CA VAL A 274 -9.27 2.17 -10.86
C VAL A 274 -10.61 2.89 -10.66
N LYS A 275 -10.71 3.76 -9.65
CA LYS A 275 -11.88 4.63 -9.41
C LYS A 275 -12.02 5.80 -10.38
N SER A 276 -10.99 6.09 -11.17
CA SER A 276 -11.04 7.17 -12.15
C SER A 276 -11.88 6.79 -13.37
N ARG A 277 -12.54 7.79 -13.98
CA ARG A 277 -13.29 7.60 -15.24
C ARG A 277 -12.39 7.31 -16.44
N VAL A 278 -11.11 7.64 -16.36
CA VAL A 278 -10.14 7.38 -17.45
C VAL A 278 -9.50 6.00 -17.37
N SER A 279 -9.78 5.21 -16.33
CA SER A 279 -9.30 3.83 -16.27
C SER A 279 -10.05 2.95 -17.25
N SER A 280 -9.31 1.99 -17.84
CA SER A 280 -9.84 1.05 -18.82
C SER A 280 -9.55 -0.38 -18.38
N PRO A 281 -10.53 -1.30 -18.44
CA PRO A 281 -10.27 -2.72 -18.20
C PRO A 281 -9.14 -3.26 -19.09
N GLY A 282 -8.38 -4.22 -18.59
CA GLY A 282 -7.23 -4.78 -19.32
C GLY A 282 -6.19 -5.40 -18.41
N ILE A 283 -5.06 -5.79 -19.00
CA ILE A 283 -3.91 -6.38 -18.30
C ILE A 283 -2.91 -5.26 -18.01
N TYR A 284 -2.43 -5.20 -16.77
CA TYR A 284 -1.47 -4.22 -16.31
C TYR A 284 -0.27 -4.90 -15.67
N LEU A 285 0.94 -4.48 -16.04
CA LEU A 285 2.15 -4.69 -15.24
C LEU A 285 2.36 -3.45 -14.38
N PHE A 286 2.27 -3.63 -13.07
CA PHE A 286 2.70 -2.63 -12.10
C PHE A 286 4.13 -2.93 -11.65
N SER A 287 5.01 -1.94 -11.67
CA SER A 287 6.38 -2.04 -11.16
C SER A 287 6.64 -0.95 -10.14
N ASP A 288 6.63 -1.31 -8.87
CA ASP A 288 6.96 -0.42 -7.75
C ASP A 288 8.46 -0.47 -7.46
N THR A 289 9.14 0.67 -7.48
CA THR A 289 10.54 0.75 -7.07
C THR A 289 10.66 1.38 -5.69
N GLY A 290 10.82 0.55 -4.69
CA GLY A 290 11.12 0.95 -3.32
C GLY A 290 12.62 1.17 -3.08
N ALA A 291 12.96 1.38 -1.81
CA ALA A 291 14.37 1.44 -1.41
C ALA A 291 14.99 0.04 -1.38
N GLY A 292 14.37 -0.93 -0.70
CA GLY A 292 14.92 -2.29 -0.60
C GLY A 292 14.64 -3.17 -1.82
N THR A 293 13.45 -3.06 -2.40
CA THR A 293 12.94 -3.99 -3.42
C THR A 293 12.36 -3.28 -4.64
N VAL A 294 12.24 -4.05 -5.72
CA VAL A 294 11.35 -3.76 -6.84
C VAL A 294 10.24 -4.79 -6.81
N ASP A 295 9.00 -4.33 -6.63
CA ASP A 295 7.82 -5.18 -6.53
C ASP A 295 7.04 -5.11 -7.83
N GLN A 296 6.93 -6.22 -8.53
CA GLN A 296 6.16 -6.33 -9.75
C GLN A 296 4.89 -7.12 -9.52
N SER A 297 3.79 -6.68 -10.11
CA SER A 297 2.55 -7.43 -10.14
C SER A 297 1.88 -7.29 -11.49
N VAL A 298 1.49 -8.41 -12.08
CA VAL A 298 0.64 -8.41 -13.27
C VAL A 298 -0.77 -8.76 -12.87
N PHE A 299 -1.73 -7.91 -13.22
CA PHE A 299 -3.13 -8.10 -12.87
C PHE A 299 -4.06 -7.77 -14.03
N ILE A 300 -5.25 -8.37 -13.99
CA ILE A 300 -6.38 -8.01 -14.84
C ILE A 300 -7.28 -7.07 -14.04
N PHE A 301 -7.50 -5.87 -14.57
CA PHE A 301 -8.49 -4.93 -14.05
C PHE A 301 -9.81 -5.11 -14.78
N MET A 302 -10.90 -5.27 -14.02
CA MET A 302 -12.26 -5.36 -14.52
C MET A 302 -13.18 -4.44 -13.73
N ARG A 303 -14.21 -3.91 -14.40
CA ARG A 303 -15.32 -3.19 -13.77
C ARG A 303 -16.57 -4.04 -13.94
N ARG A 304 -17.16 -4.53 -12.85
CA ARG A 304 -18.32 -5.43 -12.92
C ARG A 304 -19.60 -4.64 -13.17
N ASN A 305 -20.45 -5.13 -14.08
CA ASN A 305 -21.65 -4.43 -14.54
C ASN A 305 -22.80 -4.45 -13.51
N ASP A 306 -22.79 -5.38 -12.57
CA ASP A 306 -23.86 -5.57 -11.58
C ASP A 306 -23.86 -4.50 -10.48
N ASN A 307 -22.67 -4.04 -10.04
CA ASN A 307 -22.52 -3.06 -8.96
C ASN A 307 -21.51 -1.93 -9.27
N GLN A 308 -21.00 -1.81 -10.50
CA GLN A 308 -19.86 -0.94 -10.85
C GLN A 308 -18.59 -1.19 -10.02
N SER A 309 -18.51 -2.32 -9.29
CA SER A 309 -17.37 -2.59 -8.41
C SER A 309 -16.12 -2.92 -9.20
N GLU A 310 -15.02 -2.25 -8.88
CA GLU A 310 -13.69 -2.55 -9.38
C GLU A 310 -13.14 -3.85 -8.78
N HIS A 311 -12.53 -4.69 -9.62
CA HIS A 311 -11.86 -5.91 -9.18
C HIS A 311 -10.50 -6.09 -9.84
N LEU A 312 -9.51 -6.49 -9.04
CA LEU A 312 -8.13 -6.75 -9.45
C LEU A 312 -7.81 -8.23 -9.33
N THR A 313 -7.62 -8.92 -10.44
CA THR A 313 -7.21 -10.33 -10.45
C THR A 313 -5.71 -10.41 -10.70
N TYR A 314 -4.93 -10.70 -9.64
CA TYR A 314 -3.48 -10.84 -9.76
C TYR A 314 -3.12 -12.17 -10.41
N LEU A 315 -2.37 -12.11 -11.52
CA LEU A 315 -1.85 -13.27 -12.21
C LEU A 315 -0.51 -13.69 -11.61
N HIS A 316 0.37 -12.74 -11.33
CA HIS A 316 1.66 -13.03 -10.71
C HIS A 316 2.18 -11.83 -9.94
N GLY A 317 2.91 -12.10 -8.85
CA GLY A 317 3.66 -11.11 -8.09
C GLY A 317 5.13 -11.55 -7.96
N GLY A 318 6.06 -10.63 -8.18
CA GLY A 318 7.50 -10.85 -8.02
C GLY A 318 8.11 -9.75 -7.15
N ILE A 319 8.96 -10.13 -6.20
CA ILE A 319 9.71 -9.21 -5.34
C ILE A 319 11.19 -9.43 -5.62
N PHE A 320 11.86 -8.39 -6.10
CA PHE A 320 13.27 -8.44 -6.45
C PHE A 320 14.08 -7.58 -5.46
N PRO A 321 15.18 -8.09 -4.88
CA PRO A 321 16.06 -7.32 -4.00
C PRO A 321 16.96 -6.38 -4.83
N LEU A 322 16.33 -5.49 -5.59
CA LEU A 322 16.94 -4.61 -6.59
C LEU A 322 16.50 -3.16 -6.40
N GLY A 323 15.95 -2.81 -5.23
CA GLY A 323 15.49 -1.44 -4.95
C GLY A 323 16.62 -0.42 -4.95
N SER A 324 16.26 0.86 -4.80
CA SER A 324 17.22 1.97 -4.91
C SER A 324 18.41 1.87 -3.95
N SER A 325 18.22 1.32 -2.74
CA SER A 325 19.29 1.19 -1.74
C SER A 325 20.36 0.16 -2.11
N GLN A 326 20.03 -0.73 -3.05
CA GLN A 326 20.98 -1.72 -3.55
C GLN A 326 22.05 -1.09 -4.44
N ILE A 327 21.82 0.13 -4.95
CA ILE A 327 22.82 0.86 -5.75
C ILE A 327 24.01 1.21 -4.85
N GLU A 328 23.79 1.90 -3.74
CA GLU A 328 24.84 2.27 -2.79
C GLU A 328 25.44 1.05 -2.11
N HIS A 329 24.64 0.03 -1.80
CA HIS A 329 25.17 -1.20 -1.21
C HIS A 329 26.12 -1.94 -2.18
N LYS A 330 25.76 -2.02 -3.46
CA LYS A 330 26.61 -2.64 -4.48
C LYS A 330 27.85 -1.81 -4.76
N ALA A 331 27.73 -0.49 -4.83
CA ALA A 331 28.87 0.41 -5.00
C ALA A 331 29.84 0.34 -3.80
N ALA A 332 29.31 0.31 -2.58
CA ALA A 332 30.06 0.12 -1.34
C ALA A 332 30.86 -1.20 -1.35
N SER A 333 30.18 -2.31 -1.67
CA SER A 333 30.82 -3.63 -1.81
C SER A 333 31.95 -3.63 -2.83
N MET A 334 31.77 -3.01 -3.99
CA MET A 334 32.84 -2.88 -4.99
C MET A 334 34.02 -2.02 -4.52
N SER A 335 33.75 -1.02 -3.69
CA SER A 335 34.76 -0.14 -3.12
C SER A 335 35.56 -0.77 -1.96
N GLY A 336 35.20 -2.00 -1.54
CA GLY A 336 35.91 -2.77 -0.53
C GLY A 336 35.41 -2.58 0.90
N SER A 337 34.39 -1.75 1.15
CA SER A 337 33.75 -1.64 2.46
C SER A 337 32.25 -1.40 2.34
N VAL A 338 31.46 -2.18 3.09
CA VAL A 338 30.00 -2.07 3.26
C VAL A 338 29.62 -1.58 4.65
N ASP A 339 30.55 -0.94 5.37
CA ASP A 339 30.23 -0.32 6.66
C ASP A 339 29.26 0.87 6.49
N ARG A 340 28.63 1.28 7.60
CA ARG A 340 27.66 2.38 7.66
C ARG A 340 28.17 3.70 7.04
N VAL A 341 29.43 4.04 7.25
CA VAL A 341 30.04 5.28 6.74
C VAL A 341 30.20 5.19 5.23
N SER A 342 30.63 4.02 4.73
CA SER A 342 30.70 3.75 3.29
C SER A 342 29.32 3.80 2.63
N LEU A 343 28.30 3.17 3.23
CA LEU A 343 26.93 3.17 2.71
C LEU A 343 26.35 4.59 2.63
N GLU A 344 26.48 5.38 3.70
CA GLU A 344 26.02 6.77 3.74
C GLU A 344 26.73 7.63 2.68
N ARG A 345 28.05 7.49 2.55
CA ARG A 345 28.83 8.18 1.50
C ARG A 345 28.34 7.84 0.09
N TRP A 346 28.11 6.56 -0.20
CA TRP A 346 27.66 6.14 -1.53
C TRP A 346 26.20 6.54 -1.80
N ARG A 347 25.34 6.56 -0.77
CA ARG A 347 23.98 7.11 -0.86
C ARG A 347 24.01 8.59 -1.26
N GLU A 348 24.82 9.40 -0.59
CA GLU A 348 24.94 10.84 -0.92
C GLU A 348 25.42 11.07 -2.35
N LYS A 349 26.44 10.32 -2.80
CA LYS A 349 26.93 10.38 -4.19
C LYS A 349 25.83 9.99 -5.19
N LYS A 350 25.11 8.90 -4.90
CA LYS A 350 23.97 8.45 -5.72
C LYS A 350 22.91 9.54 -5.86
N GLU A 351 22.51 10.17 -4.76
CA GLU A 351 21.48 11.21 -4.74
C GLU A 351 21.91 12.52 -5.41
N LYS A 352 23.21 12.85 -5.38
CA LYS A 352 23.80 13.95 -6.15
C LYS A 352 23.85 13.68 -7.66
N GLY A 353 23.61 12.45 -8.08
CA GLY A 353 23.65 12.05 -9.48
C GLY A 353 25.05 11.72 -9.98
N ASP A 354 25.98 11.37 -9.09
CA ASP A 354 27.37 11.09 -9.46
C ASP A 354 27.46 9.90 -10.44
N SER A 355 28.49 9.96 -11.28
CA SER A 355 28.81 8.97 -12.31
C SER A 355 30.07 8.16 -11.99
N ASP A 356 30.38 7.98 -10.70
CA ASP A 356 31.45 7.07 -10.29
C ASP A 356 31.26 5.68 -10.93
N ARG A 357 32.38 5.03 -11.26
CA ARG A 357 32.38 3.71 -11.93
C ARG A 357 31.60 2.67 -11.12
N GLU A 358 31.72 2.69 -9.81
CA GLU A 358 31.03 1.78 -8.88
C GLU A 358 29.50 2.00 -8.90
N LEU A 359 29.05 3.26 -8.99
CA LEU A 359 27.62 3.58 -9.12
C LEU A 359 27.07 3.18 -10.50
N MET A 360 27.83 3.43 -11.57
CA MET A 360 27.45 2.99 -12.92
C MET A 360 27.33 1.47 -13.00
N TYR A 361 28.32 0.75 -12.48
CA TYR A 361 28.27 -0.71 -12.43
C TYR A 361 27.09 -1.21 -11.59
N ALA A 362 26.83 -0.59 -10.43
CA ALA A 362 25.71 -0.96 -9.58
C ALA A 362 24.36 -0.79 -10.29
N ARG A 363 24.18 0.30 -11.05
CA ARG A 363 22.98 0.55 -11.88
C ARG A 363 22.84 -0.51 -12.98
N GLU A 364 23.92 -0.86 -13.68
CA GLU A 364 23.89 -1.91 -14.71
C GLU A 364 23.59 -3.29 -14.11
N TRP A 365 24.17 -3.61 -12.95
CA TRP A 365 23.87 -4.85 -12.23
C TRP A 365 22.38 -4.95 -11.87
N ILE A 366 21.77 -3.86 -11.40
CA ILE A 366 20.32 -3.78 -11.17
C ILE A 366 19.55 -3.94 -12.49
N ALA A 367 19.99 -3.27 -13.55
CA ALA A 367 19.32 -3.34 -14.84
C ALA A 367 19.27 -4.77 -15.37
N GLU A 368 20.38 -5.51 -15.36
CA GLU A 368 20.43 -6.91 -15.79
C GLU A 368 19.57 -7.83 -14.92
N GLY A 369 19.64 -7.67 -13.60
CA GLY A 369 18.79 -8.43 -12.67
C GLY A 369 17.30 -8.18 -12.91
N LEU A 370 16.91 -6.92 -13.14
CA LEU A 370 15.51 -6.53 -13.33
C LEU A 370 14.98 -6.92 -14.72
N LYS A 371 15.82 -6.91 -15.77
CA LYS A 371 15.46 -7.47 -17.09
C LYS A 371 15.06 -8.93 -16.95
N ALA A 372 15.90 -9.74 -16.32
CA ALA A 372 15.65 -11.17 -16.09
C ALA A 372 14.42 -11.39 -15.20
N GLY A 373 14.30 -10.62 -14.10
CA GLY A 373 13.15 -10.68 -13.20
C GLY A 373 11.83 -10.34 -13.90
N THR A 374 11.80 -9.26 -14.69
CA THR A 374 10.60 -8.86 -15.45
C THR A 374 10.22 -9.91 -16.49
N GLN A 375 11.20 -10.47 -17.20
CA GLN A 375 10.97 -11.55 -18.15
C GLN A 375 10.35 -12.77 -17.46
N ALA A 376 10.85 -13.16 -16.28
CA ALA A 376 10.26 -14.24 -15.50
C ALA A 376 8.83 -13.93 -15.05
N THR A 377 8.57 -12.72 -14.54
CA THR A 377 7.22 -12.27 -14.14
C THR A 377 6.22 -12.38 -15.30
N LEU A 378 6.60 -11.92 -16.49
CA LEU A 378 5.77 -12.01 -17.70
C LEU A 378 5.58 -13.47 -18.15
N ALA A 379 6.62 -14.31 -18.10
CA ALA A 379 6.52 -15.74 -18.40
C ALA A 379 5.51 -16.46 -17.48
N PHE A 380 5.59 -16.24 -16.17
CA PHE A 380 4.64 -16.83 -15.21
C PHE A 380 3.22 -16.34 -15.42
N THR A 381 3.04 -15.05 -15.68
CA THR A 381 1.75 -14.45 -16.05
C THR A 381 1.17 -15.14 -17.27
N LYS A 382 1.97 -15.29 -18.34
CA LYS A 382 1.54 -15.91 -19.59
C LYS A 382 1.01 -17.33 -19.36
N LYS A 383 1.54 -18.09 -18.38
CA LYS A 383 1.03 -19.43 -18.04
C LYS A 383 -0.42 -19.40 -17.54
N LYS A 384 -0.85 -18.35 -16.84
CA LYS A 384 -2.21 -18.20 -16.28
C LYS A 384 -3.27 -17.68 -17.26
N LEU A 385 -2.87 -17.16 -18.42
CA LEU A 385 -3.82 -16.68 -19.42
C LEU A 385 -4.40 -17.83 -20.25
N PHE A 386 -5.72 -17.82 -20.49
CA PHE A 386 -6.35 -18.73 -21.46
C PHE A 386 -5.89 -18.40 -22.88
N VAL A 387 -5.96 -17.12 -23.25
CA VAL A 387 -5.49 -16.62 -24.55
C VAL A 387 -4.16 -15.91 -24.34
N LYS A 388 -3.07 -16.58 -24.71
CA LYS A 388 -1.70 -16.10 -24.43
C LYS A 388 -1.38 -14.75 -25.08
N ASP A 389 -1.98 -14.48 -26.24
CA ASP A 389 -1.75 -13.24 -26.99
C ASP A 389 -2.42 -12.01 -26.36
N GLN A 390 -3.32 -12.18 -25.37
CA GLN A 390 -3.87 -11.04 -24.60
C GLN A 390 -2.78 -10.25 -23.87
N LEU A 391 -1.64 -10.88 -23.58
CA LEU A 391 -0.50 -10.18 -22.99
C LEU A 391 0.10 -9.11 -23.93
N ASN A 392 -0.20 -9.15 -25.23
CA ASN A 392 0.26 -8.14 -26.18
C ASN A 392 -0.37 -6.76 -25.92
N ASP A 393 -1.54 -6.72 -25.28
CA ASP A 393 -2.28 -5.49 -24.95
C ASP A 393 -1.98 -4.98 -23.53
N ILE A 394 -0.90 -5.47 -22.93
CA ILE A 394 -0.50 -5.09 -21.57
C ILE A 394 -0.14 -3.61 -21.50
N LYS A 395 -0.53 -2.96 -20.41
CA LYS A 395 -0.15 -1.59 -20.04
C LYS A 395 0.83 -1.64 -18.89
N VAL A 396 1.71 -0.64 -18.79
CA VAL A 396 2.71 -0.58 -17.72
C VAL A 396 2.45 0.63 -16.84
N ILE A 397 2.45 0.42 -15.53
CA ILE A 397 2.39 1.47 -14.53
C ILE A 397 3.67 1.41 -13.70
N PHE A 398 4.36 2.54 -13.60
CA PHE A 398 5.54 2.69 -12.74
C PHE A 398 5.15 3.44 -11.46
N GLY A 399 5.52 2.86 -10.32
CA GLY A 399 5.33 3.44 -8.99
C GLY A 399 6.63 3.50 -8.20
N GLY A 400 6.55 4.09 -7.01
CA GLY A 400 7.63 4.04 -6.02
C GLY A 400 8.57 5.23 -6.06
N GLY A 401 9.05 5.61 -4.87
CA GLY A 401 9.96 6.75 -4.71
C GLY A 401 11.35 6.54 -5.27
N GLY A 402 11.77 5.29 -5.50
CA GLY A 402 13.07 4.92 -6.07
C GLY A 402 13.08 4.84 -7.59
N HIS A 403 11.93 5.02 -8.25
CA HIS A 403 11.82 4.89 -9.70
C HIS A 403 12.59 6.00 -10.45
N CYS A 404 13.31 5.61 -11.50
CA CYS A 404 13.93 6.49 -12.47
C CYS A 404 14.03 5.80 -13.83
N GLU A 405 14.42 6.55 -14.88
CA GLU A 405 14.54 6.00 -16.24
C GLU A 405 15.55 4.84 -16.29
N HIS A 406 16.80 5.09 -15.89
CA HIS A 406 17.83 4.05 -15.78
C HIS A 406 18.30 3.94 -14.31
N PRO A 407 18.30 2.73 -13.71
CA PRO A 407 18.17 1.42 -14.38
C PRO A 407 16.74 0.88 -14.53
N TYR A 408 15.75 1.45 -13.82
CA TYR A 408 14.46 0.78 -13.60
C TYR A 408 13.56 0.71 -14.84
N LYS A 409 13.13 1.85 -15.38
CA LYS A 409 12.19 1.86 -16.51
C LYS A 409 12.77 1.14 -17.71
N THR A 410 14.02 1.43 -18.07
CA THR A 410 14.70 0.80 -19.21
C THR A 410 14.77 -0.72 -19.05
N ALA A 411 15.08 -1.24 -17.86
CA ALA A 411 15.15 -2.68 -17.62
C ALA A 411 13.78 -3.36 -17.66
N VAL A 412 12.73 -2.73 -17.10
CA VAL A 412 11.36 -3.26 -17.14
C VAL A 412 10.79 -3.26 -18.55
N MET A 413 11.12 -2.25 -19.36
CA MET A 413 10.64 -2.14 -20.74
C MET A 413 11.38 -3.08 -21.71
N TYR A 414 12.56 -3.57 -21.33
CA TYR A 414 13.44 -4.37 -22.19
C TYR A 414 12.81 -5.66 -22.74
N PRO A 415 12.07 -6.49 -21.95
CA PRO A 415 11.46 -7.71 -22.47
C PRO A 415 10.42 -7.48 -23.59
N PHE A 416 9.89 -6.26 -23.72
CA PHE A 416 8.90 -5.92 -24.72
C PHE A 416 9.51 -5.53 -26.08
N THR A 417 10.64 -4.82 -26.05
CA THR A 417 11.25 -4.18 -27.24
C THR A 417 12.58 -4.77 -27.68
N GLY A 418 13.24 -5.58 -26.85
CA GLY A 418 14.59 -6.12 -27.10
C GLY A 418 14.64 -7.40 -27.94
N GLN A 419 15.85 -7.88 -28.23
CA GLN A 419 16.11 -9.15 -28.94
C GLN A 419 15.45 -10.38 -28.30
N PHE A 420 15.14 -10.30 -27.00
CA PHE A 420 14.45 -11.35 -26.24
C PHE A 420 12.92 -11.32 -26.38
N SER A 421 12.36 -10.29 -27.02
CA SER A 421 10.91 -10.18 -27.23
C SER A 421 10.37 -11.43 -27.93
N GLY A 422 11.10 -12.00 -28.89
CA GLY A 422 10.71 -13.24 -29.60
C GLY A 422 10.50 -14.49 -28.74
N GLN A 423 10.95 -14.50 -27.47
CA GLN A 423 10.70 -15.61 -26.54
C GLN A 423 9.36 -15.49 -25.80
N LEU A 424 8.88 -14.26 -25.58
CA LEU A 424 7.64 -13.98 -24.83
C LEU A 424 6.51 -13.45 -25.70
N PHE A 425 6.84 -12.69 -26.74
CA PHE A 425 5.92 -12.05 -27.67
C PHE A 425 6.25 -12.50 -29.09
N ARG A 426 5.25 -12.57 -29.96
CA ARG A 426 5.49 -12.95 -31.38
C ARG A 426 6.28 -11.89 -32.14
N GLN A 427 6.17 -10.64 -31.69
CA GLN A 427 6.83 -9.47 -32.23
C GLN A 427 7.10 -8.49 -31.08
N SER A 428 8.07 -7.59 -31.27
CA SER A 428 8.29 -6.49 -30.33
C SER A 428 7.02 -5.67 -30.18
N ILE A 429 6.66 -5.38 -28.94
CA ILE A 429 5.55 -4.50 -28.58
C ILE A 429 6.08 -3.33 -27.78
N MET A 430 5.35 -2.21 -27.81
CA MET A 430 5.63 -1.05 -26.97
C MET A 430 4.38 -0.78 -26.13
N PRO A 431 4.32 -1.33 -24.90
CA PRO A 431 3.21 -1.12 -23.99
C PRO A 431 2.97 0.36 -23.70
N ASP A 432 1.70 0.75 -23.59
CA ASP A 432 1.36 2.08 -23.10
C ASP A 432 1.80 2.23 -21.63
N VAL A 433 2.53 3.31 -21.34
CA VAL A 433 2.86 3.69 -19.97
C VAL A 433 1.75 4.57 -19.41
N VAL A 434 1.06 4.08 -18.39
CA VAL A 434 -0.09 4.74 -17.78
C VAL A 434 0.36 5.44 -16.49
N GLY A 435 0.06 6.74 -16.39
CA GLY A 435 0.29 7.53 -15.18
C GLY A 435 -0.86 7.40 -14.18
N LEU A 436 -0.55 7.57 -12.90
CA LEU A 436 -1.55 7.67 -11.85
C LEU A 436 -2.13 9.10 -11.81
N PRO A 437 -3.45 9.28 -11.80
CA PRO A 437 -4.06 10.61 -11.76
C PRO A 437 -3.86 11.29 -10.40
N VAL A 438 -3.82 12.62 -10.40
CA VAL A 438 -3.90 13.41 -9.16
C VAL A 438 -5.37 13.49 -8.73
N PRO A 439 -5.73 12.97 -7.54
CA PRO A 439 -7.09 13.01 -7.04
C PRO A 439 -7.51 14.44 -6.66
N ARG A 440 -8.79 14.77 -6.87
CA ARG A 440 -9.34 16.13 -6.62
C ARG A 440 -9.78 16.33 -5.17
N ASP A 441 -9.97 15.23 -4.46
CA ASP A 441 -10.42 15.14 -3.07
C ASP A 441 -9.25 15.16 -2.07
N LEU A 442 -8.01 15.01 -2.55
CA LEU A 442 -6.80 15.21 -1.77
C LEU A 442 -6.41 16.69 -1.76
N GLU A 443 -6.27 17.25 -0.57
CA GLU A 443 -5.79 18.61 -0.36
C GLU A 443 -4.30 18.71 -0.70
N LEU A 444 -4.00 19.18 -1.91
CA LEU A 444 -2.67 19.54 -2.38
C LEU A 444 -2.72 20.88 -3.11
N ASN A 445 -1.69 21.69 -2.92
CA ASN A 445 -1.41 22.86 -3.74
C ASN A 445 -0.77 22.45 -5.08
N ASP A 446 -0.79 23.32 -6.09
CA ASP A 446 -0.24 23.03 -7.41
C ASP A 446 1.23 22.57 -7.37
N SER A 447 2.05 23.19 -6.50
CA SER A 447 3.45 22.83 -6.28
C SER A 447 3.66 21.45 -5.64
N GLU A 448 2.64 20.92 -4.98
CA GLU A 448 2.67 19.67 -4.21
C GLU A 448 2.15 18.48 -5.04
N THR A 449 1.54 18.71 -6.20
CA THR A 449 1.07 17.65 -7.11
C THR A 449 2.16 16.64 -7.46
N ARG A 450 3.43 17.06 -7.48
CA ARG A 450 4.60 16.19 -7.68
C ARG A 450 4.76 15.11 -6.62
N TRP A 451 4.22 15.31 -5.42
CA TRP A 451 4.26 14.35 -4.31
C TRP A 451 3.44 13.10 -4.60
N MET A 452 2.45 13.17 -5.50
CA MET A 452 1.52 12.06 -5.76
C MET A 452 2.20 10.76 -6.15
N ARG A 453 3.34 10.81 -6.87
CA ARG A 453 4.12 9.61 -7.20
C ARG A 453 4.62 8.84 -5.97
N ARG A 454 4.75 9.52 -4.83
CA ARG A 454 5.19 8.96 -3.53
C ARG A 454 4.05 8.78 -2.54
N LEU A 455 2.85 9.25 -2.84
CA LEU A 455 1.69 9.24 -1.94
C LEU A 455 0.57 8.30 -2.40
N SER A 456 0.66 7.75 -3.61
CA SER A 456 -0.40 6.92 -4.21
C SER A 456 -0.81 5.72 -3.35
N VAL A 457 0.14 5.04 -2.71
CA VAL A 457 -0.13 3.93 -1.77
C VAL A 457 -0.93 4.44 -0.56
N ALA A 458 -0.41 5.42 0.17
CA ALA A 458 -1.08 6.01 1.34
C ALA A 458 -2.46 6.57 0.97
N TYR A 459 -2.59 7.17 -0.21
CA TYR A 459 -3.85 7.67 -0.73
C TYR A 459 -4.87 6.55 -0.94
N GLY A 460 -4.48 5.46 -1.60
CA GLY A 460 -5.36 4.30 -1.77
C GLY A 460 -5.73 3.61 -0.47
N LEU A 461 -4.82 3.57 0.50
CA LEU A 461 -5.10 3.06 1.85
C LEU A 461 -6.07 3.96 2.64
N SER A 462 -6.19 5.25 2.30
CA SER A 462 -7.09 6.17 3.00
C SER A 462 -8.58 5.93 2.74
N PHE A 463 -8.95 5.02 1.83
CA PHE A 463 -10.34 4.64 1.62
C PHE A 463 -10.81 3.65 2.68
N GLU A 464 -12.07 3.75 3.08
CA GLU A 464 -12.69 2.78 4.00
C GLU A 464 -12.68 1.37 3.37
N LYS A 465 -12.60 0.35 4.21
CA LYS A 465 -12.43 -1.05 3.78
C LYS A 465 -13.45 -1.50 2.73
N SER A 466 -14.72 -1.12 2.85
CA SER A 466 -15.77 -1.49 1.89
C SER A 466 -15.71 -0.72 0.57
N ASP A 467 -14.96 0.39 0.54
CA ASP A 467 -14.71 1.21 -0.65
C ASP A 467 -13.41 0.84 -1.39
N LEU A 468 -12.62 -0.09 -0.86
CA LEU A 468 -11.42 -0.62 -1.49
C LEU A 468 -11.78 -1.58 -2.63
N ALA A 469 -10.99 -1.57 -3.71
CA ALA A 469 -11.21 -2.51 -4.81
C ALA A 469 -11.07 -3.96 -4.33
N GLY A 470 -11.98 -4.81 -4.79
CA GLY A 470 -11.87 -6.26 -4.56
C GLY A 470 -10.63 -6.81 -5.25
N PHE A 471 -10.06 -7.88 -4.71
CA PHE A 471 -8.90 -8.52 -5.33
C PHE A 471 -8.90 -10.05 -5.18
N THR A 472 -8.12 -10.71 -6.03
CA THR A 472 -7.84 -12.15 -5.98
C THR A 472 -6.34 -12.36 -6.11
N TYR A 473 -5.74 -13.12 -5.18
CA TYR A 473 -4.29 -13.36 -5.18
C TYR A 473 -3.86 -14.31 -6.31
N PRO A 474 -2.57 -14.28 -6.71
CA PRO A 474 -2.03 -15.21 -7.69
C PRO A 474 -2.31 -16.68 -7.35
N LYS A 475 -2.10 -17.10 -6.09
CA LYS A 475 -2.36 -18.49 -5.66
C LYS A 475 -3.81 -18.95 -5.84
N ASP A 476 -4.76 -18.02 -5.86
CA ASP A 476 -6.21 -18.28 -5.98
C ASP A 476 -6.70 -18.22 -7.44
N VAL A 477 -5.78 -18.04 -8.40
CA VAL A 477 -6.06 -18.07 -9.84
C VAL A 477 -5.53 -19.36 -10.43
N ASP A 478 -6.43 -20.24 -10.86
CA ASP A 478 -6.06 -21.51 -11.48
C ASP A 478 -5.31 -21.31 -12.80
N ASN A 479 -4.38 -22.22 -13.07
CA ASN A 479 -3.79 -22.32 -14.40
C ASN A 479 -4.81 -22.99 -15.34
N PRO A 480 -5.02 -22.46 -16.55
CA PRO A 480 -5.89 -23.11 -17.52
C PRO A 480 -5.34 -24.48 -17.91
N THR A 481 -6.18 -25.51 -17.86
CA THR A 481 -5.80 -26.87 -18.24
C THR A 481 -5.65 -26.99 -19.76
N PRO A 482 -4.87 -27.97 -20.28
CA PRO A 482 -4.75 -28.16 -21.72
C PRO A 482 -6.10 -28.30 -22.43
N ASP A 483 -7.06 -29.01 -21.83
CA ASP A 483 -8.41 -29.19 -22.38
C ASP A 483 -9.23 -27.87 -22.37
N GLN A 484 -8.91 -26.91 -21.50
CA GLN A 484 -9.51 -25.58 -21.50
C GLN A 484 -8.90 -24.63 -22.54
N ILE A 485 -7.60 -24.79 -22.84
CA ILE A 485 -6.89 -24.00 -23.86
C ILE A 485 -7.20 -24.53 -25.26
N TRP A 486 -7.21 -25.85 -25.39
CA TRP A 486 -7.47 -26.59 -26.62
C TRP A 486 -8.66 -27.51 -26.40
N PRO A 487 -9.91 -26.98 -26.44
CA PRO A 487 -11.09 -27.82 -26.28
C PRO A 487 -11.01 -28.98 -27.26
N ARG A 488 -11.05 -30.22 -26.74
CA ARG A 488 -11.04 -31.43 -27.56
C ARG A 488 -12.08 -31.23 -28.65
N ARG A 489 -11.65 -31.41 -29.90
CA ARG A 489 -12.53 -31.33 -31.08
C ARG A 489 -13.76 -32.15 -30.73
N LYS A 490 -14.95 -31.53 -30.65
CA LYS A 490 -16.20 -32.27 -30.44
C LYS A 490 -16.19 -33.39 -31.47
N GLU A 491 -16.33 -34.64 -31.02
CA GLU A 491 -16.62 -35.74 -31.94
C GLU A 491 -17.91 -35.35 -32.64
N ILE A 492 -17.78 -34.92 -33.89
CA ILE A 492 -18.93 -34.68 -34.75
C ILE A 492 -19.47 -36.08 -35.01
N PRO A 493 -20.69 -36.43 -34.54
CA PRO A 493 -21.26 -37.73 -34.84
C PRO A 493 -21.21 -37.94 -36.35
N ALA A 494 -20.79 -39.12 -36.79
CA ALA A 494 -20.85 -39.45 -38.20
C ALA A 494 -22.25 -39.13 -38.72
N ALA A 495 -22.34 -38.46 -39.87
CA ALA A 495 -23.62 -38.17 -40.48
C ALA A 495 -24.43 -39.48 -40.54
N PRO A 496 -25.71 -39.48 -40.15
CA PRO A 496 -26.53 -40.69 -40.18
C PRO A 496 -26.40 -41.34 -41.56
N SER A 497 -26.13 -42.65 -41.59
CA SER A 497 -26.04 -43.37 -42.86
C SER A 497 -27.40 -43.29 -43.56
N LYS A 498 -27.40 -43.43 -44.89
CA LYS A 498 -28.63 -43.42 -45.71
C LYS A 498 -29.67 -44.46 -45.28
N ASP A 499 -29.31 -45.39 -44.40
CA ASP A 499 -30.19 -46.42 -43.85
C ASP A 499 -31.05 -45.91 -42.67
N VAL A 500 -30.83 -44.66 -42.23
CA VAL A 500 -31.54 -44.01 -41.10
C VAL A 500 -32.38 -42.80 -41.56
N CYS A 501 -32.52 -42.57 -42.88
CA CYS A 501 -33.37 -41.53 -43.46
C CYS A 501 -34.61 -42.10 -44.15
#